data_AF-A0A060SVT5-F1
#
_entry.id   AF-A0A060SVT5-F1
#
_cell.length_a   1.000
_cell.length_b   1.000
_cell.length_c   1.000
_cell.angle_alpha   90.00
_cell.angle_beta   90.00
_cell.angle_gamma   90.00
#
_symmetry.space_group_name_H-M   'P 1'
#
loop_
_entity.id
_entity.type
_entity.pdbx_description
1 polymer ?
#
loop_
_entity_poly.entity_id
_entity_poly.type
_entity_poly.pdbx_seq_one_letter_code
_entity_poly.pdbx_strand_id
1 'polypeptide(L)'
;MPKETRRRSGAHQQSVRLHKRQFAAQDNAVEHVEVGEQTAKPAPDILADMAVEDETRPTMKKKEKMALKHELFLKRLEQSRSPYSKSHERRLKRKAKEQVAGGLGDIRAAISALEEDIPVAVQHSVTDANETDGASAPKPAKPKPKPGQIGEGKGVPLNENQRKKALQLERMRIPLILATPEFATNPFQTIRTHAQNTLIKHNPPAAS
;
A
#
# COMPACT_ATOMS: atom_id res chain seq x y z
N MET A 1 21.84 -37.25 -46.15
CA MET A 1 21.08 -37.16 -44.88
C MET A 1 20.18 -35.94 -44.90
N PRO A 2 18.86 -36.07 -44.69
CA PRO A 2 17.95 -34.94 -44.69
C PRO A 2 18.11 -34.12 -43.41
N LYS A 3 18.19 -32.79 -43.55
CA LYS A 3 18.33 -31.86 -42.42
C LYS A 3 16.95 -31.55 -41.82
N GLU A 4 16.82 -31.80 -40.52
CA GLU A 4 15.61 -31.56 -39.74
C GLU A 4 15.37 -30.04 -39.57
N THR A 5 14.24 -29.53 -40.06
CA THR A 5 13.84 -28.13 -39.89
C THR A 5 13.14 -27.93 -38.56
N ARG A 6 13.77 -27.23 -37.61
CA ARG A 6 13.16 -26.83 -36.33
C ARG A 6 11.96 -25.93 -36.55
N ARG A 7 10.75 -26.39 -36.17
CA ARG A 7 9.57 -25.53 -36.01
C ARG A 7 9.69 -24.74 -34.70
N ARG A 8 9.60 -23.41 -34.76
CA ARG A 8 9.42 -22.56 -33.59
C ARG A 8 7.97 -22.64 -33.15
N SER A 9 7.70 -23.38 -32.08
CA SER A 9 6.43 -23.27 -31.35
C SER A 9 6.41 -21.91 -30.64
N GLY A 10 5.55 -21.00 -31.09
CA GLY A 10 5.29 -19.72 -30.40
C GLY A 10 4.68 -19.98 -29.03
N ALA A 11 5.51 -20.01 -28.00
CA ALA A 11 5.14 -20.33 -26.62
C ALA A 11 4.72 -19.08 -25.83
N HIS A 12 3.83 -18.27 -26.37
CA HIS A 12 3.18 -17.20 -25.61
C HIS A 12 1.66 -17.39 -25.68
N GLN A 13 1.08 -17.79 -24.54
CA GLN A 13 -0.36 -17.77 -24.36
C GLN A 13 -0.87 -16.33 -24.47
N GLN A 14 -2.00 -16.13 -25.14
CA GLN A 14 -2.66 -14.83 -25.20
C GLN A 14 -3.03 -14.38 -23.79
N SER A 15 -2.78 -13.10 -23.48
CA SER A 15 -3.09 -12.55 -22.16
C SER A 15 -4.58 -12.62 -21.88
N VAL A 16 -4.92 -12.99 -20.64
CA VAL A 16 -6.30 -13.09 -20.16
C VAL A 16 -6.98 -11.73 -20.33
N ARG A 17 -8.10 -11.71 -21.06
CA ARG A 17 -8.97 -10.52 -21.16
C ARG A 17 -9.57 -10.25 -19.78
N LEU A 18 -9.08 -9.21 -19.11
CA LEU A 18 -9.62 -8.78 -17.82
C LEU A 18 -11.02 -8.17 -18.04
N HIS A 19 -11.93 -8.45 -17.10
CA HIS A 19 -13.25 -7.82 -17.07
C HIS A 19 -13.09 -6.29 -16.91
N LYS A 20 -14.02 -5.53 -17.51
CA LYS A 20 -14.02 -4.05 -17.52
C LYS A 20 -13.76 -3.54 -16.10
N ARG A 21 -12.68 -2.76 -15.92
CA ARG A 21 -12.37 -2.11 -14.65
C ARG A 21 -13.47 -1.09 -14.36
N GLN A 22 -14.15 -1.24 -13.23
CA GLN A 22 -15.01 -0.19 -12.71
C GLN A 22 -14.12 0.88 -12.09
N PHE A 23 -14.14 2.09 -12.66
CA PHE A 23 -13.43 3.23 -12.13
C PHE A 23 -14.25 3.87 -11.01
N ALA A 24 -13.58 4.38 -9.98
CA ALA A 24 -14.24 5.13 -8.89
C ALA A 24 -14.54 6.60 -9.26
N ALA A 25 -14.21 7.01 -10.48
CA ALA A 25 -14.51 8.33 -11.01
C ALA A 25 -15.90 8.31 -11.68
N GLN A 26 -16.62 9.44 -11.64
CA GLN A 26 -17.88 9.59 -12.36
C GLN A 26 -17.66 9.36 -13.86
N ASP A 27 -18.62 8.72 -14.53
CA ASP A 27 -18.51 8.31 -15.93
C ASP A 27 -18.22 9.48 -16.89
N ASN A 28 -18.59 10.71 -16.50
CA ASN A 28 -18.33 11.93 -17.27
C ASN A 28 -16.85 12.37 -17.27
N ALA A 29 -16.00 11.83 -16.40
CA ALA A 29 -14.58 12.17 -16.28
C ALA A 29 -13.64 11.15 -16.96
N VAL A 30 -14.18 10.03 -17.44
CA VAL A 30 -13.41 8.96 -18.07
C VAL A 30 -13.80 8.86 -19.53
N GLU A 31 -12.96 9.41 -20.40
CA GLU A 31 -13.12 9.26 -21.84
C GLU A 31 -12.84 7.80 -22.23
N HIS A 32 -13.88 7.08 -22.65
CA HIS A 32 -13.77 5.70 -23.10
C HIS A 32 -13.15 5.67 -24.50
N VAL A 33 -11.84 5.50 -24.57
CA VAL A 33 -11.13 5.33 -25.84
C VAL A 33 -11.23 3.87 -26.28
N GLU A 34 -12.06 3.59 -27.30
CA GLU A 34 -12.13 2.28 -27.94
C GLU A 34 -10.87 2.02 -28.77
N VAL A 35 -9.96 1.22 -28.23
CA VAL A 35 -8.75 0.78 -28.92
C VAL A 35 -9.13 -0.10 -30.10
N GLY A 36 -9.27 0.51 -31.28
CA GLY A 36 -9.64 -0.16 -32.53
C GLY A 36 -10.51 0.68 -33.47
N GLU A 37 -11.17 1.73 -32.98
CA GLU A 37 -12.10 2.54 -33.79
C GLU A 37 -11.40 3.25 -34.96
N GLN A 38 -10.14 3.64 -34.78
CA GLN A 38 -9.31 4.24 -35.83
C GLN A 38 -8.91 3.27 -36.95
N THR A 39 -9.14 1.96 -36.82
CA THR A 39 -8.82 0.98 -37.89
C THR A 39 -9.87 0.93 -38.99
N ALA A 40 -11.08 1.46 -38.74
CA ALA A 40 -12.18 1.49 -39.72
C ALA A 40 -12.21 2.79 -40.54
N LYS A 41 -11.47 3.82 -40.14
CA LYS A 41 -11.37 5.08 -40.90
C LYS A 41 -10.47 4.87 -42.13
N PRO A 42 -10.85 5.41 -43.29
CA PRO A 42 -9.97 5.39 -44.46
C PRO A 42 -8.71 6.23 -44.15
N ALA A 43 -7.55 5.75 -44.60
CA ALA A 43 -6.26 6.40 -44.39
C ALA A 43 -6.19 7.93 -44.61
N PRO A 44 -6.88 8.53 -45.61
CA PRO A 44 -6.87 9.99 -45.78
C PRO A 44 -7.51 10.76 -44.61
N ASP A 45 -8.57 10.22 -43.99
CA ASP A 45 -9.25 10.88 -42.86
C ASP A 45 -8.37 10.83 -41.61
N ILE A 46 -7.63 9.73 -41.41
CA ILE A 46 -6.66 9.60 -40.32
C ILE A 46 -5.53 10.64 -40.47
N LEU A 47 -5.06 10.86 -41.70
CA LEU A 47 -4.03 11.87 -41.97
C LEU A 47 -4.56 13.30 -41.80
N ALA A 48 -5.82 13.55 -42.14
CA ALA A 48 -6.47 14.85 -41.93
C ALA A 48 -6.68 15.15 -40.44
N ASP A 49 -7.15 14.17 -39.66
CA ASP A 49 -7.31 14.30 -38.21
C ASP A 49 -5.96 14.61 -37.53
N MET A 50 -4.86 13.95 -37.95
CA MET A 50 -3.52 14.23 -37.44
C MET A 50 -2.97 15.61 -37.87
N ALA A 51 -3.30 16.07 -39.07
CA ALA A 51 -2.89 17.39 -39.55
C ALA A 51 -3.56 18.53 -38.77
N VAL A 52 -4.84 18.35 -38.39
CA VAL A 52 -5.58 19.31 -37.55
C VAL A 52 -4.99 19.39 -36.14
N GLU A 53 -4.53 18.26 -35.57
CA GLU A 53 -3.83 18.27 -34.28
C GLU A 53 -2.46 18.96 -34.33
N ASP A 54 -1.75 18.88 -35.45
CA ASP A 54 -0.44 19.50 -35.61
C ASP A 54 -0.52 21.04 -35.74
N GLU A 55 -1.62 21.61 -36.23
CA GLU A 55 -1.81 23.07 -36.28
C GLU A 55 -1.93 23.72 -34.89
N THR A 56 -2.34 22.95 -33.87
CA THR A 56 -2.44 23.45 -32.49
C THR A 56 -1.11 23.43 -31.73
N ARG A 57 -0.07 22.83 -32.31
CA ARG A 57 1.25 22.75 -31.66
C ARG A 57 2.01 24.04 -31.94
N PRO A 58 2.31 24.86 -30.92
CA PRO A 58 3.08 26.08 -31.14
C PRO A 58 4.43 25.73 -31.77
N THR A 59 4.68 26.25 -32.97
CA THR A 59 5.95 26.10 -33.69
C THR A 59 7.04 26.91 -33.00
N MET A 60 7.44 26.47 -31.81
CA MET A 60 8.43 27.14 -30.98
C MET A 60 9.80 27.05 -31.65
N LYS A 61 10.53 28.17 -31.66
CA LYS A 61 11.91 28.21 -32.17
C LYS A 61 12.77 27.26 -31.34
N LYS A 62 13.80 26.66 -31.96
CA LYS A 62 14.70 25.70 -31.27
C LYS A 62 15.28 26.27 -29.96
N LYS A 63 15.55 27.58 -29.93
CA LYS A 63 16.02 28.31 -28.75
C LYS A 63 14.98 28.33 -27.62
N GLU A 64 13.72 28.58 -27.94
CA GLU A 64 12.61 28.57 -26.98
C GLU A 64 12.37 27.16 -26.44
N LYS A 65 12.40 26.14 -27.31
CA LYS A 65 12.31 24.73 -26.88
C LYS A 65 13.45 24.34 -25.92
N MET A 66 14.67 24.80 -26.18
CA MET A 66 15.83 24.56 -25.30
C MET A 66 15.68 25.29 -23.96
N ALA A 67 15.22 26.55 -23.98
CA ALA A 67 14.97 27.33 -22.77
C ALA A 67 13.89 26.68 -21.90
N LEU A 68 12.76 26.27 -22.51
CA LEU A 68 11.68 25.57 -21.80
C LEU A 68 12.14 24.24 -21.21
N LYS A 69 12.96 23.47 -21.94
CA LYS A 69 13.56 22.23 -21.40
C LYS A 69 14.46 22.51 -20.21
N HIS A 70 15.28 23.55 -20.29
CA HIS A 70 16.18 23.95 -19.21
C HIS A 70 15.38 24.43 -17.97
N GLU A 71 14.37 25.27 -18.16
CA GLU A 71 13.50 25.73 -17.08
C GLU A 71 12.71 24.59 -16.42
N LEU A 72 12.15 23.68 -17.22
CA LEU A 72 11.46 22.49 -16.69
C LEU A 72 12.41 21.58 -15.90
N PHE A 73 13.66 21.46 -16.36
CA PHE A 73 14.67 20.70 -15.65
C PHE A 73 15.03 21.34 -14.31
N LEU A 74 15.23 22.66 -14.26
CA LEU A 74 15.47 23.38 -13.01
C LEU A 74 14.28 23.27 -12.06
N LYS A 75 13.05 23.47 -12.54
CA LYS A 75 11.82 23.28 -11.75
C LYS A 75 11.73 21.86 -11.19
N ARG A 76 12.09 20.84 -11.96
CA ARG A 76 12.12 19.44 -11.48
C ARG A 76 13.18 19.21 -10.41
N LEU A 77 14.36 19.82 -10.56
CA LEU A 77 15.41 19.74 -9.55
C LEU A 77 15.01 20.45 -8.26
N GLU A 78 14.39 21.63 -8.37
CA GLU A 78 13.86 22.40 -7.24
C GLU A 78 12.74 21.66 -6.52
N GLN A 79 11.80 21.07 -7.26
CA GLN A 79 10.75 20.20 -6.69
C GLN A 79 11.33 18.97 -5.97
N SER A 80 12.45 18.43 -6.47
CA SER A 80 13.15 17.31 -5.83
C SER A 80 13.99 17.72 -4.62
N ARG A 81 14.33 19.01 -4.51
CA ARG A 81 14.90 19.64 -3.31
C ARG A 81 13.78 20.01 -2.35
N SER A 82 13.09 19.00 -1.82
CA SER A 82 12.31 19.23 -0.62
C SER A 82 13.28 19.70 0.49
N PRO A 83 12.99 20.79 1.21
CA PRO A 83 13.84 21.32 2.28
C PRO A 83 14.01 20.33 3.45
N TYR A 84 13.25 19.24 3.44
CA TYR A 84 13.30 18.21 4.46
C TYR A 84 13.74 16.86 3.88
N SER A 85 14.31 16.02 4.74
CA SER A 85 14.78 14.68 4.35
C SER A 85 13.64 13.82 3.77
N LYS A 86 14.00 12.85 2.92
CA LYS A 86 13.09 11.84 2.34
C LYS A 86 12.20 11.12 3.38
N SER A 87 12.67 11.04 4.64
CA SER A 87 11.91 10.51 5.77
C SER A 87 10.76 11.44 6.18
N HIS A 88 11.01 12.75 6.24
CA HIS A 88 10.00 13.76 6.56
C HIS A 88 8.89 13.80 5.49
N GLU A 89 9.25 13.74 4.20
CA GLU A 89 8.28 13.70 3.11
C GLU A 89 7.39 12.44 3.18
N ARG A 90 7.97 11.28 3.49
CA ARG A 90 7.19 10.06 3.74
C ARG A 90 6.24 10.21 4.92
N ARG A 91 6.67 10.91 5.97
CA ARG A 91 5.84 11.18 7.16
C ARG A 91 4.68 12.11 6.84
N LEU A 92 4.91 13.18 6.08
CA LEU A 92 3.85 14.08 5.60
C LEU A 92 2.86 13.34 4.70
N LYS A 93 3.33 12.52 3.76
CA LYS A 93 2.46 11.70 2.90
C LYS A 93 1.63 10.69 3.68
N ARG A 94 2.18 10.09 4.73
CA ARG A 94 1.42 9.20 5.64
C ARG A 94 0.36 9.99 6.41
N LYS A 95 0.73 11.11 7.04
CA LYS A 95 -0.22 11.99 7.75
C LYS A 95 -1.35 12.47 6.83
N ALA A 96 -1.03 12.95 5.63
CA ALA A 96 -2.01 13.41 4.67
C ALA A 96 -2.93 12.26 4.21
N LYS A 97 -2.39 11.06 3.99
CA LYS A 97 -3.20 9.89 3.64
C LYS A 97 -4.08 9.42 4.79
N GLU A 98 -3.61 9.50 6.03
CA GLU A 98 -4.39 9.22 7.24
C GLU A 98 -5.51 10.24 7.43
N GLN A 99 -5.26 11.53 7.12
CA GLN A 99 -6.27 12.58 7.11
C GLN A 99 -7.35 12.33 6.05
N VAL A 100 -6.96 12.03 4.81
CA VAL A 100 -7.91 11.82 3.69
C VAL A 100 -8.67 10.49 3.78
N ALA A 101 -8.06 9.42 4.31
CA ALA A 101 -8.66 8.08 4.32
C ALA A 101 -9.38 7.72 5.64
N GLY A 102 -9.42 8.61 6.63
CA GLY A 102 -10.07 8.33 7.92
C GLY A 102 -9.90 9.43 8.98
N GLY A 103 -9.47 10.64 8.60
CA GLY A 103 -9.27 11.73 9.53
C GLY A 103 -10.59 12.44 9.81
N LEU A 104 -11.25 12.09 10.90
CA LEU A 104 -12.31 12.91 11.53
C LEU A 104 -11.79 14.30 12.00
N GLY A 105 -10.58 14.72 11.63
CA GLY A 105 -9.98 16.00 12.02
C GLY A 105 -10.73 17.18 11.42
N ASP A 106 -11.11 17.11 10.14
CA ASP A 106 -11.87 18.17 9.47
C ASP A 106 -13.32 18.22 9.98
N ILE A 107 -13.90 17.05 10.28
CA ILE A 107 -15.22 16.94 10.92
C ILE A 107 -15.17 17.46 12.36
N ARG A 108 -14.09 17.19 13.12
CA ARG A 108 -13.90 17.74 14.47
C ARG A 108 -13.70 19.25 14.45
N ALA A 109 -12.96 19.78 13.48
CA ALA A 109 -12.79 21.22 13.30
C ALA A 109 -14.12 21.88 12.91
N ALA A 110 -14.91 21.26 12.04
CA ALA A 110 -16.25 21.73 11.69
C ALA A 110 -17.23 21.66 12.87
N ILE A 111 -17.21 20.57 13.66
CA ILE A 111 -18.03 20.43 14.87
C ILE A 111 -17.66 21.48 15.90
N SER A 112 -16.37 21.72 16.16
CA SER A 112 -15.95 22.76 17.11
C SER A 112 -16.34 24.18 16.64
N ALA A 113 -16.29 24.46 15.35
CA ALA A 113 -16.77 25.73 14.81
C ALA A 113 -18.31 25.89 14.91
N LEU A 114 -19.06 24.79 14.80
CA LEU A 114 -20.51 24.77 14.99
C LEU A 114 -20.93 24.81 16.47
N GLU A 115 -20.11 24.29 17.37
CA GLU A 115 -20.37 24.26 18.82
C GLU A 115 -20.25 25.66 19.47
N GLU A 116 -19.48 26.57 18.87
CA GLU A 116 -19.39 27.97 19.29
C GLU A 116 -20.64 28.80 18.93
N ASP A 117 -21.50 28.32 18.02
CA ASP A 117 -22.71 29.02 17.54
C ASP A 117 -24.03 28.46 18.13
N ILE A 118 -23.97 27.45 19.03
CA ILE A 118 -25.17 26.82 19.61
C ILE A 118 -25.38 27.29 21.06
N PRO A 119 -26.51 27.93 21.42
CA PRO A 119 -26.79 28.31 22.80
C PRO A 119 -26.96 27.07 23.71
N VAL A 120 -26.40 27.16 24.92
CA VAL A 120 -26.14 26.14 25.97
C VAL A 120 -27.34 25.27 26.42
N ALA A 121 -28.54 25.41 25.84
CA ALA A 121 -29.77 24.80 26.35
C ALA A 121 -30.07 23.35 25.90
N VAL A 122 -29.25 22.70 25.06
CA VAL A 122 -29.61 21.38 24.45
C VAL A 122 -28.59 20.25 24.73
N GLN A 123 -27.56 20.47 25.55
CA GLN A 123 -26.47 19.49 25.74
C GLN A 123 -26.77 18.27 26.64
N HIS A 124 -28.00 18.07 27.13
CA HIS A 124 -28.30 17.03 28.14
C HIS A 124 -29.21 15.86 27.73
N SER A 125 -29.51 15.63 26.45
CA SER A 125 -30.52 14.62 26.05
C SER A 125 -30.07 13.49 25.11
N VAL A 126 -28.76 13.24 24.94
CA VAL A 126 -28.30 12.12 24.08
C VAL A 126 -27.19 11.31 24.75
N THR A 127 -27.41 10.94 25.99
CA THR A 127 -26.83 9.73 26.59
C THR A 127 -27.93 8.68 26.67
N ASP A 128 -27.62 7.46 26.23
CA ASP A 128 -28.42 6.23 26.29
C ASP A 128 -29.37 5.93 25.11
N ALA A 129 -28.83 5.20 24.12
CA ALA A 129 -29.60 4.18 23.40
C ALA A 129 -28.67 3.01 23.03
N ASN A 130 -28.94 1.89 23.69
CA ASN A 130 -28.27 0.60 23.55
C ASN A 130 -28.86 -0.22 22.37
N GLU A 131 -28.01 -1.06 21.77
CA GLU A 131 -28.27 -2.34 21.09
C GLU A 131 -29.33 -2.49 19.95
N THR A 132 -28.87 -2.97 18.79
CA THR A 132 -29.21 -4.26 18.10
C THR A 132 -28.74 -4.19 16.64
N ASP A 133 -27.70 -4.96 16.27
CA ASP A 133 -27.71 -6.29 15.62
C ASP A 133 -27.96 -6.25 14.10
N GLY A 134 -27.08 -6.90 13.32
CA GLY A 134 -27.02 -6.76 11.86
C GLY A 134 -25.89 -7.52 11.17
N ALA A 135 -25.99 -8.84 11.21
CA ALA A 135 -25.22 -9.89 10.53
C ALA A 135 -24.49 -9.55 9.21
N SER A 136 -23.21 -9.95 9.11
CA SER A 136 -22.66 -10.52 7.85
C SER A 136 -21.51 -11.52 8.10
N ALA A 137 -21.83 -12.79 7.87
CA ALA A 137 -21.00 -13.96 7.51
C ALA A 137 -19.73 -14.32 8.33
N PRO A 138 -19.62 -15.57 8.83
CA PRO A 138 -18.44 -16.04 9.55
C PRO A 138 -17.30 -16.35 8.57
N LYS A 139 -16.34 -15.45 8.43
CA LYS A 139 -15.02 -15.82 7.91
C LYS A 139 -14.31 -16.66 8.98
N PRO A 140 -13.66 -17.79 8.65
CA PRO A 140 -12.95 -18.56 9.65
C PRO A 140 -11.89 -17.67 10.29
N ALA A 141 -12.10 -17.36 11.57
CA ALA A 141 -11.18 -16.59 12.37
C ALA A 141 -9.88 -17.40 12.44
N LYS A 142 -8.90 -17.02 11.61
CA LYS A 142 -7.54 -17.52 11.78
C LYS A 142 -7.14 -17.18 13.22
N PRO A 143 -6.69 -18.16 14.02
CA PRO A 143 -6.30 -17.91 15.39
C PRO A 143 -5.28 -16.78 15.40
N LYS A 144 -5.56 -15.71 16.15
CA LYS A 144 -4.57 -14.64 16.34
C LYS A 144 -3.35 -15.30 16.98
N PRO A 145 -2.15 -15.23 16.36
CA PRO A 145 -0.98 -15.87 16.94
C PRO A 145 -0.74 -15.26 18.31
N LYS A 146 -0.55 -16.12 19.30
CA LYS A 146 -0.31 -15.68 20.67
C LYS A 146 0.95 -14.81 20.69
N PRO A 147 0.99 -13.71 21.47
CA PRO A 147 2.20 -12.90 21.57
C PRO A 147 3.37 -13.77 22.06
N GLY A 148 4.49 -13.77 21.34
CA GLY A 148 5.66 -14.63 21.62
C GLY A 148 5.82 -15.85 20.71
N GLN A 149 4.90 -16.07 19.77
CA GLN A 149 4.91 -17.23 18.90
C GLN A 149 5.92 -17.09 17.73
N ILE A 150 7.08 -17.73 17.84
CA ILE A 150 8.10 -17.82 16.78
C ILE A 150 8.00 -19.20 16.11
N GLY A 151 7.73 -19.24 14.80
CA GLY A 151 7.77 -20.49 14.01
C GLY A 151 6.50 -20.92 13.27
N GLU A 152 5.55 -20.01 12.99
CA GLU A 152 4.43 -20.34 12.09
C GLU A 152 4.84 -20.17 10.61
N GLY A 153 4.94 -21.28 9.86
CA GLY A 153 4.93 -21.28 8.39
C GLY A 153 6.17 -21.84 7.69
N LYS A 154 5.93 -22.61 6.61
CA LYS A 154 6.91 -23.22 5.70
C LYS A 154 7.73 -22.13 4.97
N GLY A 155 8.95 -21.86 5.41
CA GLY A 155 9.99 -21.14 4.63
C GLY A 155 9.71 -19.69 4.24
N VAL A 156 8.56 -19.11 4.61
CA VAL A 156 8.23 -17.71 4.34
C VAL A 156 8.74 -16.84 5.49
N PRO A 157 9.54 -15.79 5.22
CA PRO A 157 10.04 -14.91 6.27
C PRO A 157 8.90 -14.18 6.98
N LEU A 158 9.07 -13.92 8.28
CA LEU A 158 8.11 -13.14 9.07
C LEU A 158 7.82 -11.77 8.44
N ASN A 159 6.54 -11.37 8.46
CA ASN A 159 6.10 -10.05 8.03
C ASN A 159 6.84 -8.95 8.83
N GLU A 160 7.08 -7.77 8.26
CA GLU A 160 7.76 -6.64 8.92
C GLU A 160 7.14 -6.32 10.30
N ASN A 161 5.81 -6.32 10.39
CA ASN A 161 5.12 -6.08 11.66
C ASN A 161 5.35 -7.20 12.69
N GLN A 162 5.46 -8.46 12.24
CA GLN A 162 5.78 -9.58 13.11
C GLN A 162 7.24 -9.51 13.57
N ARG A 163 8.17 -9.14 12.68
CA ARG A 163 9.59 -8.91 13.01
C ARG A 163 9.74 -7.80 14.05
N LYS A 164 9.03 -6.68 13.90
CA LYS A 164 9.04 -5.59 14.89
C LYS A 164 8.54 -6.05 16.25
N LYS A 165 7.44 -6.81 16.29
CA LYS A 165 6.91 -7.37 17.54
C LYS A 165 7.89 -8.36 18.18
N ALA A 166 8.51 -9.24 17.39
CA ALA A 166 9.52 -10.17 17.87
C ALA A 166 10.74 -9.42 18.47
N LEU A 167 11.24 -8.38 17.79
CA LEU A 167 12.33 -7.55 18.30
C LEU A 167 11.97 -6.81 19.61
N GLN A 168 10.74 -6.32 19.72
CA GLN A 168 10.26 -5.68 20.96
C GLN A 168 10.20 -6.68 22.13
N LEU A 169 9.74 -7.90 21.88
CA LEU A 169 9.71 -8.95 22.89
C LEU A 169 11.13 -9.36 23.33
N GLU A 170 12.05 -9.54 22.38
CA GLU A 170 13.45 -9.85 22.70
C GLU A 170 14.11 -8.71 23.49
N ARG A 171 13.81 -7.45 23.17
CA ARG A 171 14.29 -6.30 23.95
C ARG A 171 13.86 -6.36 25.42
N MET A 172 12.65 -6.81 25.71
CA MET A 172 12.15 -6.96 27.08
C MET A 172 12.71 -8.20 27.77
N ARG A 173 13.03 -9.23 26.99
CA ARG A 173 13.49 -10.53 27.47
C ARG A 173 14.97 -10.55 27.85
N ILE A 174 15.84 -9.91 27.08
CA ILE A 174 17.29 -9.91 27.33
C ILE A 174 17.64 -9.46 28.76
N PRO A 175 17.08 -8.35 29.30
CA PRO A 175 17.35 -7.96 30.68
C PRO A 175 16.95 -9.02 31.71
N LEU A 176 15.87 -9.76 31.45
CA LEU A 176 15.42 -10.85 32.34
C LEU A 176 16.41 -12.02 32.32
N ILE A 177 16.94 -12.38 31.15
CA ILE A 177 18.01 -13.39 31.04
C ILE A 177 19.24 -12.95 31.84
N LEU A 178 19.67 -11.70 31.67
CA LEU A 178 20.85 -11.17 32.35
C LEU A 178 20.69 -11.08 33.88
N ALA A 179 19.45 -10.94 34.38
CA ALA A 179 19.15 -10.89 35.81
C ALA A 179 19.18 -12.28 36.48
N THR A 180 19.19 -13.37 35.71
CA THR A 180 19.23 -14.73 36.30
C THR A 180 20.63 -15.07 36.82
N PRO A 181 20.76 -15.69 38.01
CA PRO A 181 22.07 -16.06 38.56
C PRO A 181 22.76 -17.14 37.72
N GLU A 182 21.99 -17.99 37.03
CA GLU A 182 22.50 -19.02 36.11
C GLU A 182 23.25 -18.44 34.92
N PHE A 183 22.96 -17.19 34.54
CA PHE A 183 23.66 -16.52 33.46
C PHE A 183 25.14 -16.28 33.79
N ALA A 184 25.47 -16.01 35.06
CA ALA A 184 26.84 -15.78 35.50
C ALA A 184 27.68 -17.07 35.50
N THR A 185 27.06 -18.23 35.79
CA THR A 185 27.76 -19.53 35.80
C THR A 185 27.87 -20.13 34.41
N ASN A 186 26.79 -20.10 33.62
CA ASN A 186 26.77 -20.60 32.26
C ASN A 186 25.83 -19.78 31.34
N PRO A 187 26.34 -18.74 30.66
CA PRO A 187 25.50 -17.85 29.86
C PRO A 187 24.89 -18.57 28.65
N PHE A 188 25.66 -19.45 28.00
CA PHE A 188 25.20 -20.16 26.80
C PHE A 188 24.10 -21.17 27.11
N GLN A 189 24.20 -21.89 28.22
CA GLN A 189 23.16 -22.82 28.65
C GLN A 189 21.88 -22.07 29.02
N THR A 190 22.00 -20.95 29.76
CA THR A 190 20.87 -20.12 30.17
C THR A 190 20.14 -19.49 28.98
N ILE A 191 20.87 -18.99 27.98
CA ILE A 191 20.26 -18.50 26.73
C ILE A 191 19.54 -19.65 26.01
N ARG A 192 20.15 -20.85 25.95
CA ARG A 192 19.57 -22.02 25.29
C ARG A 192 18.26 -22.47 25.96
N THR A 193 18.24 -22.59 27.29
CA THR A 193 17.04 -22.98 28.04
C THR A 193 15.93 -21.96 27.86
N HIS A 194 16.24 -20.67 27.97
CA HIS A 194 15.25 -19.64 27.76
C HIS A 194 14.72 -19.65 26.31
N ALA A 195 15.56 -19.91 25.31
CA ALA A 195 15.15 -20.02 23.91
C ALA A 195 14.23 -21.23 23.66
N GLN A 196 14.56 -22.38 24.26
CA GLN A 196 13.73 -23.58 24.19
C GLN A 196 12.33 -23.36 24.80
N ASN A 197 12.24 -22.58 25.88
CA ASN A 197 10.96 -22.24 26.51
C ASN A 197 10.10 -21.32 25.63
N THR A 198 10.72 -20.56 24.71
CA THR A 198 10.01 -19.68 23.77
C THR A 198 9.66 -20.34 22.43
N LEU A 199 10.24 -21.50 22.11
CA LEU A 199 10.03 -22.16 20.81
C LEU A 199 8.74 -23.00 20.82
N ILE A 200 7.93 -22.89 19.77
CA ILE A 200 6.76 -23.74 19.56
C ILE A 200 7.25 -25.16 19.22
N LYS A 201 6.89 -26.14 20.04
CA LYS A 201 7.09 -27.55 19.69
C LYS A 201 5.99 -27.98 18.73
N HIS A 202 6.33 -28.13 17.46
CA HIS A 202 5.43 -28.72 16.47
C HIS A 202 5.39 -30.23 16.68
N ASN A 203 4.41 -30.72 17.43
CA ASN A 203 4.09 -32.14 17.40
C ASN A 203 3.42 -32.41 16.05
N PRO A 204 3.90 -33.37 15.25
CA PRO A 204 3.17 -33.79 14.07
C PRO A 204 1.78 -34.28 14.48
N PRO A 205 0.72 -34.01 13.69
CA PRO A 205 -0.60 -34.54 13.99
C PRO A 205 -0.49 -36.07 14.08
N ALA A 206 -0.95 -36.63 15.19
CA ALA A 206 -1.03 -38.07 15.36
C ALA A 206 -1.85 -38.63 14.20
N ALA A 207 -1.24 -39.50 13.39
CA ALA A 207 -1.92 -40.18 12.30
C ALA A 207 -2.97 -41.12 12.93
N SER A 208 -4.23 -40.68 12.91
CA SER A 208 -5.42 -41.48 13.20
C SER A 208 -6.02 -42.00 11.90
#